data_AF-K9G8G9-F1
#
_entry.id   AF-K9G8G9-F1
#
_cell.length_a   1.000
_cell.length_b   1.000
_cell.length_c   1.000
_cell.angle_alpha   90.00
_cell.angle_beta   90.00
_cell.angle_gamma   90.00
#
_symmetry.space_group_name_H-M   'P 1'
#
loop_
_entity.id
_entity.type
_entity.pdbx_description
1 polymer ?
#
loop_
_entity_poly.entity_id
_entity_poly.type
_entity_poly.pdbx_seq_one_letter_code
_entity_poly.pdbx_strand_id
1 'polypeptide(L)'
;MSTFIPRHAQSFYIALRALNVSLSMIPETTSSPTIGLMRLQFWRDSVTKILAGTPPKEPIAILLASAISELHERTQGRARISKNWLTRLINSREQTLTNDPYPNIAALESYAENTYSTLMYLTLSALPMASVTADHVASHIGKAVGIAAVLRGLPLVAFPAPSAQAPPGGAAGSAIGGGAKQGAVMLPLDVMAQAGVREEDVLRYGAQAEGLRDAVFTVATRASDHLITVQQMLSNLRAGEDVGHDFEHEGEEGHEYDISPGVRSGESPLDEVNRAFGVFLPAVGTRLWLDRLEKHDFDVFSPELLRSDWRLPWKAYSAYRRKSLE
;
A
#
# COMPACT_ATOMS: atom_id res chain seq x y z
N MET A 1 3.74 2.50 -13.60
CA MET A 1 2.42 1.83 -13.60
C MET A 1 1.25 2.72 -14.02
N SER A 2 1.29 4.05 -13.83
CA SER A 2 0.21 4.97 -14.26
C SER A 2 -0.19 4.85 -15.73
N THR A 3 0.75 4.53 -16.62
CA THR A 3 0.53 4.29 -18.05
C THR A 3 -0.51 3.20 -18.34
N PHE A 4 -0.70 2.25 -17.42
CA PHE A 4 -1.66 1.14 -17.57
C PHE A 4 -3.02 1.44 -16.94
N ILE A 5 -3.15 2.57 -16.26
CA ILE A 5 -4.43 3.07 -15.77
C ILE A 5 -5.14 3.81 -16.93
N PRO A 6 -6.44 3.58 -17.17
CA PRO A 6 -7.20 4.31 -18.19
C PRO A 6 -7.04 5.82 -18.04
N ARG A 7 -6.90 6.54 -19.17
CA ARG A 7 -6.60 7.99 -19.18
C ARG A 7 -7.53 8.82 -18.28
N HIS A 8 -8.82 8.50 -18.30
CA HIS A 8 -9.84 9.19 -17.50
C HIS A 8 -9.73 8.97 -15.97
N ALA A 9 -8.92 8.00 -15.52
CA ALA A 9 -8.68 7.71 -14.11
C ALA A 9 -7.23 8.04 -13.68
N GLN A 10 -6.37 8.49 -14.60
CA GLN A 10 -4.96 8.76 -14.31
C GLN A 10 -4.77 9.90 -13.31
N SER A 11 -5.52 11.01 -13.45
CA SER A 11 -5.45 12.14 -12.51
C SER A 11 -5.77 11.70 -11.09
N PHE A 12 -6.84 10.91 -10.93
CA PHE A 12 -7.26 10.37 -9.63
C PHE A 12 -6.21 9.41 -9.05
N TYR A 13 -5.73 8.47 -9.86
CA TYR A 13 -4.65 7.56 -9.45
C TYR A 13 -3.39 8.32 -9.00
N ILE A 14 -2.95 9.33 -9.76
CA ILE A 14 -1.76 10.13 -9.42
C ILE A 14 -2.00 10.89 -8.11
N ALA A 15 -3.18 11.49 -7.92
CA ALA A 15 -3.53 12.18 -6.67
C ALA A 15 -3.47 11.24 -5.46
N LEU A 16 -4.02 10.04 -5.57
CA LEU A 16 -3.96 9.03 -4.51
C LEU A 16 -2.53 8.58 -4.20
N ARG A 17 -1.70 8.37 -5.24
CA ARG A 17 -0.29 8.01 -5.04
C ARG A 17 0.48 9.14 -4.36
N ALA A 18 0.22 10.39 -4.72
CA ALA A 18 0.82 11.55 -4.08
C ALA A 18 0.38 11.68 -2.62
N LEU A 19 -0.92 11.49 -2.33
CA LEU A 19 -1.44 11.45 -0.96
C LEU A 19 -0.76 10.35 -0.15
N ASN A 20 -0.67 9.12 -0.68
CA ASN A 20 0.00 8.02 0.01
C ASN A 20 1.46 8.33 0.34
N VAL A 21 2.22 8.93 -0.60
CA VAL A 21 3.60 9.36 -0.34
C VAL A 21 3.64 10.45 0.72
N SER A 22 2.77 11.45 0.65
CA SER A 22 2.70 12.51 1.66
C SER A 22 2.46 11.94 3.06
N LEU A 23 1.51 11.01 3.20
CA LEU A 23 1.19 10.36 4.47
C LEU A 23 2.33 9.45 4.97
N SER A 24 2.96 8.66 4.08
CA SER A 24 4.04 7.75 4.47
C SER A 24 5.31 8.48 4.90
N MET A 25 5.55 9.69 4.38
CA MET A 25 6.72 10.51 4.72
C MET A 25 6.54 11.33 6.01
N ILE A 26 5.37 11.30 6.65
CA ILE A 26 5.13 12.08 7.88
C ILE A 26 6.14 11.73 8.98
N PRO A 27 6.35 10.45 9.35
CA PRO A 27 7.34 10.10 10.38
C PRO A 27 8.73 10.65 10.05
N GLU A 28 9.11 10.66 8.76
CA GLU A 28 10.40 11.11 8.27
C GLU A 28 10.56 12.64 8.26
N THR A 29 9.48 13.38 7.98
CA THR A 29 9.51 14.83 7.76
C THR A 29 9.10 15.65 8.98
N THR A 30 8.74 15.02 10.09
CA THR A 30 8.43 15.69 11.36
C THR A 30 9.49 15.44 12.42
N SER A 31 9.71 16.44 13.29
CA SER A 31 10.70 16.40 14.37
C SER A 31 10.19 15.74 15.66
N SER A 32 8.87 15.64 15.84
CA SER A 32 8.26 14.97 16.99
C SER A 32 6.96 14.25 16.61
N PRO A 33 6.58 13.19 17.33
CA PRO A 33 5.30 12.50 17.12
C PRO A 33 4.10 13.45 17.18
N THR A 34 4.11 14.44 18.09
CA THR A 34 3.04 15.44 18.21
C THR A 34 2.84 16.22 16.91
N ILE A 35 3.92 16.64 16.25
CA ILE A 35 3.83 17.34 14.95
C ILE A 35 3.31 16.39 13.86
N GLY A 36 3.73 15.11 13.90
CA GLY A 36 3.18 14.06 13.04
C GLY A 36 1.67 13.93 13.17
N LEU A 37 1.15 13.86 14.40
CA LEU A 37 -0.28 13.82 14.70
C LEU A 37 -1.02 15.05 14.16
N MET A 38 -0.45 16.24 14.33
CA MET A 38 -1.04 17.47 13.77
C MET A 38 -1.14 17.42 12.24
N ARG A 39 -0.13 16.87 11.54
CA ARG A 39 -0.16 16.71 10.07
C ARG A 39 -1.19 15.68 9.62
N LEU A 40 -1.32 14.57 10.34
CA LEU A 40 -2.35 13.57 10.07
C LEU A 40 -3.75 14.13 10.30
N GLN A 41 -3.93 14.92 11.35
CA GLN A 41 -5.20 15.62 11.61
C GLN A 41 -5.54 16.61 10.50
N PHE A 42 -4.56 17.39 10.04
CA PHE A 42 -4.74 18.25 8.87
C PHE A 42 -5.25 17.46 7.66
N TRP A 43 -4.71 16.27 7.40
CA TRP A 43 -5.17 15.43 6.29
C TRP A 43 -6.59 14.90 6.49
N ARG A 44 -7.01 14.55 7.72
CA ARG A 44 -8.41 14.17 8.00
C ARG A 44 -9.39 15.29 7.70
N ASP A 45 -9.07 16.49 8.16
CA ASP A 45 -9.89 17.67 7.92
C ASP A 45 -9.92 18.01 6.42
N SER A 46 -8.77 17.84 5.75
CA SER A 46 -8.63 18.04 4.31
C SER A 46 -9.50 17.07 3.52
N VAL A 47 -9.56 15.79 3.87
CA VAL A 47 -10.44 14.80 3.20
C VAL A 47 -11.89 15.26 3.23
N THR A 48 -12.37 15.74 4.38
CA THR A 48 -13.75 16.25 4.49
C THR A 48 -13.99 17.45 3.57
N LYS A 49 -13.04 18.40 3.53
CA LYS A 49 -13.11 19.58 2.67
C LYS A 49 -12.99 19.27 1.18
N ILE A 50 -12.13 18.33 0.81
CA ILE A 50 -11.95 17.82 -0.56
C ILE A 50 -13.25 17.25 -1.09
N LEU A 51 -13.90 16.36 -0.32
CA LEU A 51 -15.17 15.74 -0.70
C LEU A 51 -16.33 16.75 -0.74
N ALA A 52 -16.25 17.83 0.03
CA ALA A 52 -17.19 18.96 -0.02
C ALA A 52 -16.91 19.97 -1.15
N GLY A 53 -15.92 19.72 -2.01
CA GLY A 53 -15.56 20.63 -3.11
C GLY A 53 -14.87 21.93 -2.67
N THR A 54 -14.37 21.99 -1.43
CA THR A 54 -13.70 23.17 -0.85
C THR A 54 -12.28 22.84 -0.37
N PRO A 55 -11.43 22.24 -1.23
CA PRO A 55 -10.11 21.76 -0.80
C PRO A 55 -9.25 22.89 -0.22
N PRO A 56 -8.41 22.61 0.79
CA PRO A 56 -7.40 23.57 1.23
C PRO A 56 -6.43 23.89 0.08
N LYS A 57 -5.68 24.99 0.22
CA LYS A 57 -4.64 25.42 -0.74
C LYS A 57 -3.38 24.55 -0.67
N GLU A 58 -3.55 23.25 -0.79
CA GLU A 58 -2.50 22.25 -0.82
C GLU A 58 -2.57 21.50 -2.16
N PRO A 59 -1.48 21.41 -2.97
CA PRO A 59 -1.55 20.90 -4.35
C PRO A 59 -2.16 19.50 -4.48
N ILE A 60 -1.84 18.58 -3.57
CA ILE A 60 -2.41 17.22 -3.58
C ILE A 60 -3.92 17.26 -3.30
N ALA A 61 -4.36 18.11 -2.37
CA ALA A 61 -5.78 18.27 -2.05
C ALA A 61 -6.57 18.87 -3.23
N ILE A 62 -5.99 19.88 -3.90
CA ILE A 62 -6.57 20.49 -5.09
C ILE A 62 -6.69 19.47 -6.22
N LEU A 63 -5.61 18.71 -6.49
CA LEU A 63 -5.60 17.69 -7.53
C LEU A 63 -6.62 16.58 -7.25
N LEU A 64 -6.70 16.10 -6.00
CA LEU A 64 -7.67 15.08 -5.62
C LEU A 64 -9.10 15.59 -5.76
N ALA A 65 -9.41 16.82 -5.33
CA ALA A 65 -10.72 17.42 -5.51
C ALA A 65 -11.09 17.56 -7.00
N SER A 66 -10.17 18.05 -7.83
CA SER A 66 -10.37 18.14 -9.29
C SER A 66 -10.69 16.78 -9.90
N ALA A 67 -9.91 15.76 -9.56
CA ALA A 67 -10.10 14.41 -10.09
C ALA A 67 -11.42 13.77 -9.62
N ILE A 68 -11.88 14.08 -8.40
CA ILE A 68 -13.20 13.65 -7.89
C ILE A 68 -14.33 14.36 -8.64
N SER A 69 -14.21 15.66 -8.90
CA SER A 69 -15.19 16.41 -9.70
C SER A 69 -15.27 15.87 -11.13
N GLU A 70 -14.14 15.61 -11.80
CA GLU A 70 -14.09 15.01 -13.13
C GLU A 70 -14.75 13.62 -13.16
N LEU A 71 -14.52 12.80 -12.13
CA LEU A 71 -15.18 11.50 -11.97
C LEU A 71 -16.69 11.67 -11.81
N HIS A 72 -17.13 12.61 -10.97
CA HIS A 72 -18.54 12.89 -10.73
C HIS A 72 -19.24 13.32 -12.03
N GLU A 73 -18.67 14.27 -12.77
CA GLU A 73 -19.21 14.76 -14.04
C GLU A 73 -19.32 13.63 -15.07
N ARG A 74 -18.23 12.88 -15.28
CA ARG A 74 -18.19 11.79 -16.27
C ARG A 74 -19.15 10.66 -15.96
N THR A 75 -19.42 10.41 -14.69
CA THR A 75 -20.31 9.32 -14.25
C THR A 75 -21.72 9.80 -13.90
N GLN A 76 -22.01 11.09 -14.10
CA GLN A 76 -23.29 11.72 -13.74
C GLN A 76 -23.67 11.45 -12.28
N GLY A 77 -22.68 11.52 -11.38
CA GLY A 77 -22.84 11.29 -9.95
C GLY A 77 -23.06 9.84 -9.52
N ARG A 78 -22.95 8.86 -10.45
CA ARG A 78 -23.08 7.43 -10.12
C ARG A 78 -21.87 6.88 -9.36
N ALA A 79 -20.66 7.32 -9.71
CA ALA A 79 -19.47 6.93 -8.95
C ALA A 79 -19.31 7.85 -7.73
N ARG A 80 -19.06 7.23 -6.57
CA ARG A 80 -18.80 7.93 -5.31
C ARG A 80 -17.50 7.43 -4.71
N ILE A 81 -16.69 8.34 -4.19
CA ILE A 81 -15.47 8.00 -3.47
C ILE A 81 -15.79 7.83 -2.00
N SER A 82 -15.42 6.68 -1.43
CA SER A 82 -15.61 6.39 -0.02
C SER A 82 -14.75 7.32 0.86
N LYS A 83 -15.41 8.14 1.68
CA LYS A 83 -14.74 8.93 2.73
C LYS A 83 -14.00 8.01 3.69
N ASN A 84 -14.61 6.89 4.04
CA ASN A 84 -14.05 5.97 5.04
C ASN A 84 -12.77 5.33 4.57
N TRP A 85 -12.64 4.96 3.29
CA TRP A 85 -11.37 4.48 2.74
C TRP A 85 -10.26 5.53 2.79
N LEU A 86 -10.58 6.79 2.46
CA LEU A 86 -9.60 7.89 2.60
C LEU A 86 -9.20 8.11 4.07
N THR A 87 -10.15 8.05 5.00
CA THR A 87 -9.87 8.20 6.43
C THR A 87 -9.14 6.99 7.03
N ARG A 88 -9.47 5.77 6.58
CA ARG A 88 -8.83 4.49 6.95
C ARG A 88 -7.34 4.51 6.62
N LEU A 89 -6.95 5.06 5.46
CA LEU A 89 -5.55 5.29 5.10
C LEU A 89 -4.81 6.15 6.13
N ILE A 90 -5.42 7.27 6.54
CA ILE A 90 -4.80 8.21 7.48
C ILE A 90 -4.70 7.58 8.88
N ASN A 91 -5.75 6.91 9.35
CA ASN A 91 -5.77 6.26 10.65
C ASN A 91 -4.73 5.14 10.75
N SER A 92 -4.54 4.35 9.68
CA SER A 92 -3.52 3.29 9.66
C SER A 92 -2.10 3.86 9.72
N ARG A 93 -1.86 5.02 9.11
CA ARG A 93 -0.56 5.72 9.16
C ARG A 93 -0.30 6.37 10.53
N GLU A 94 -1.35 6.78 11.23
CA GLU A 94 -1.24 7.24 12.62
C GLU A 94 -0.76 6.12 13.54
N GLN A 95 -1.34 4.92 13.42
CA GLN A 95 -0.98 3.77 14.25
C GLN A 95 0.49 3.38 14.12
N THR A 96 1.11 3.63 12.97
CA THR A 96 2.54 3.34 12.74
C THR A 96 3.43 4.57 12.79
N LEU A 97 2.95 5.71 13.31
CA LEU A 97 3.71 6.98 13.33
C LEU A 97 5.02 6.87 14.11
N THR A 98 5.04 6.05 15.14
CA THR A 98 6.15 5.77 16.05
C THR A 98 7.03 4.61 15.58
N ASN A 99 6.69 3.95 14.46
CA ASN A 99 7.35 2.73 13.98
C ASN A 99 7.35 1.61 15.03
N ASP A 100 6.24 1.44 15.75
CA ASP A 100 6.09 0.31 16.67
C ASP A 100 5.99 -1.02 15.88
N PRO A 101 6.63 -2.11 16.35
CA PRO A 101 6.53 -3.42 15.71
C PRO A 101 5.10 -3.96 15.67
N TYR A 102 4.80 -4.79 14.68
CA TYR A 102 3.49 -5.44 14.57
C TYR A 102 3.39 -6.57 15.60
N PRO A 103 2.26 -6.74 16.32
CA PRO A 103 2.11 -7.84 17.27
C PRO A 103 2.21 -9.23 16.64
N ASN A 104 1.68 -9.39 15.42
CA ASN A 104 1.68 -10.64 14.66
C ASN A 104 1.50 -10.41 13.16
N ILE A 105 1.60 -11.47 12.37
CA ILE A 105 1.39 -11.42 10.91
C ILE A 105 0.01 -10.84 10.56
N ALA A 106 -1.05 -11.22 11.28
CA ALA A 106 -2.40 -10.73 11.00
C ALA A 106 -2.53 -9.20 11.18
N ALA A 107 -1.82 -8.62 12.16
CA ALA A 107 -1.76 -7.17 12.33
C ALA A 107 -1.03 -6.49 11.15
N LEU A 108 0.04 -7.11 10.64
CA LEU A 108 0.73 -6.64 9.43
C LEU A 108 -0.16 -6.74 8.18
N GLU A 109 -0.93 -7.82 8.04
CA GLU A 109 -1.92 -7.96 6.96
C GLU A 109 -3.02 -6.91 7.04
N SER A 110 -3.56 -6.67 8.24
CA SER A 110 -4.54 -5.61 8.48
C SER A 110 -3.98 -4.24 8.13
N TYR A 111 -2.73 -3.96 8.47
CA TYR A 111 -2.06 -2.74 8.03
C TYR A 111 -1.97 -2.65 6.50
N ALA A 112 -1.54 -3.73 5.84
CA ALA A 112 -1.40 -3.77 4.39
C ALA A 112 -2.76 -3.64 3.66
N GLU A 113 -3.81 -4.23 4.22
CA GLU A 113 -5.21 -4.09 3.78
C GLU A 113 -5.66 -2.63 3.86
N ASN A 114 -5.53 -2.04 5.04
CA ASN A 114 -6.01 -0.69 5.29
C ASN A 114 -5.17 0.40 4.57
N THR A 115 -4.00 0.06 4.05
CA THR A 115 -3.15 0.99 3.29
C THR A 115 -3.05 0.66 1.80
N TYR A 116 -2.46 -0.47 1.43
CA TYR A 116 -2.17 -0.78 0.03
C TYR A 116 -3.41 -1.33 -0.71
N SER A 117 -4.23 -2.16 -0.08
CA SER A 117 -5.51 -2.61 -0.67
C SER A 117 -6.48 -1.45 -0.82
N THR A 118 -6.63 -0.61 0.22
CA THR A 118 -7.47 0.60 0.17
C THR A 118 -7.12 1.53 -1.00
N LEU A 119 -5.84 1.69 -1.34
CA LEU A 119 -5.44 2.47 -2.52
C LEU A 119 -5.90 1.83 -3.83
N MET A 120 -5.92 0.50 -3.89
CA MET A 120 -6.46 -0.23 -5.04
C MET A 120 -7.98 -0.08 -5.11
N TYR A 121 -8.72 -0.23 -4.00
CA TYR A 121 -10.18 -0.03 -3.96
C TYR A 121 -10.59 1.38 -4.39
N LEU A 122 -9.89 2.39 -3.89
CA LEU A 122 -10.11 3.77 -4.33
C LEU A 122 -9.84 3.92 -5.83
N THR A 123 -8.74 3.33 -6.34
CA THR A 123 -8.44 3.36 -7.77
C THR A 123 -9.50 2.63 -8.60
N LEU A 124 -10.00 1.48 -8.12
CA LEU A 124 -11.10 0.74 -8.73
C LEU A 124 -12.37 1.59 -8.78
N SER A 125 -12.68 2.35 -7.72
CA SER A 125 -13.84 3.25 -7.67
C SER A 125 -13.84 4.35 -8.74
N ALA A 126 -12.66 4.71 -9.25
CA ALA A 126 -12.52 5.68 -10.36
C ALA A 126 -12.78 5.05 -11.73
N LEU A 127 -12.74 3.71 -11.82
CA LEU A 127 -13.22 2.94 -12.94
C LEU A 127 -14.70 2.68 -12.64
N PRO A 128 -15.68 3.18 -13.41
CA PRO A 128 -17.10 3.07 -13.08
C PRO A 128 -17.58 1.60 -13.12
N MET A 129 -17.24 0.85 -12.06
CA MET A 129 -17.46 -0.58 -11.87
C MET A 129 -17.73 -0.86 -10.40
N ALA A 130 -18.61 -1.81 -10.15
CA ALA A 130 -18.84 -2.40 -8.84
C ALA A 130 -18.59 -3.90 -9.02
N SER A 131 -17.54 -4.44 -8.40
CA SER A 131 -17.12 -5.82 -8.61
C SER A 131 -16.48 -6.36 -7.34
N VAL A 132 -17.21 -7.27 -6.67
CA VAL A 132 -16.71 -8.04 -5.52
C VAL A 132 -15.42 -8.75 -5.91
N THR A 133 -15.40 -9.37 -7.09
CA THR A 133 -14.25 -10.11 -7.60
C THR A 133 -13.03 -9.22 -7.82
N ALA A 134 -13.20 -8.02 -8.39
CA ALA A 134 -12.08 -7.10 -8.58
C ALA A 134 -11.53 -6.58 -7.24
N ASP A 135 -12.40 -6.29 -6.27
CA ASP A 135 -12.00 -5.91 -4.91
C ASP A 135 -11.30 -7.06 -4.21
N HIS A 136 -11.79 -8.30 -4.34
CA HIS A 136 -11.16 -9.47 -3.75
C HIS A 136 -9.73 -9.68 -4.27
N VAL A 137 -9.54 -9.57 -5.60
CA VAL A 137 -8.20 -9.60 -6.21
C VAL A 137 -7.34 -8.43 -5.72
N ALA A 138 -7.90 -7.22 -5.62
CA ALA A 138 -7.21 -6.05 -5.08
C ALA A 138 -6.78 -6.24 -3.62
N SER A 139 -7.58 -6.92 -2.79
CA SER A 139 -7.24 -7.19 -1.38
C SER A 139 -5.97 -8.01 -1.26
N HIS A 140 -5.91 -9.15 -1.94
CA HIS A 140 -4.73 -10.01 -1.88
C HIS A 140 -3.49 -9.34 -2.48
N ILE A 141 -3.62 -8.66 -3.62
CA ILE A 141 -2.49 -7.94 -4.20
C ILE A 141 -2.05 -6.80 -3.27
N GLY A 142 -2.98 -6.03 -2.71
CA GLY A 142 -2.71 -4.95 -1.78
C GLY A 142 -1.96 -5.44 -0.55
N LYS A 143 -2.43 -6.51 0.09
CA LYS A 143 -1.75 -7.19 1.20
C LYS A 143 -0.32 -7.61 0.83
N ALA A 144 -0.14 -8.30 -0.29
CA ALA A 144 1.19 -8.70 -0.77
C ALA A 144 2.13 -7.49 -1.00
N VAL A 145 1.63 -6.44 -1.66
CA VAL A 145 2.40 -5.22 -1.94
C VAL A 145 2.79 -4.51 -0.64
N GLY A 146 1.88 -4.45 0.35
CA GLY A 146 2.10 -3.80 1.62
C GLY A 146 3.09 -4.55 2.50
N ILE A 147 2.95 -5.87 2.64
CA ILE A 147 3.92 -6.71 3.35
C ILE A 147 5.32 -6.54 2.72
N ALA A 148 5.42 -6.65 1.39
CA ALA A 148 6.70 -6.46 0.71
C ALA A 148 7.25 -5.03 0.83
N ALA A 149 6.39 -4.01 1.00
CA ALA A 149 6.83 -2.65 1.25
C ALA A 149 7.39 -2.46 2.66
N VAL A 150 6.81 -3.11 3.67
CA VAL A 150 7.36 -3.13 5.04
C VAL A 150 8.74 -3.79 5.04
N LEU A 151 8.88 -4.95 4.39
CA LEU A 151 10.19 -5.61 4.24
C LEU A 151 11.20 -4.71 3.51
N ARG A 152 10.82 -4.11 2.38
CA ARG A 152 11.69 -3.16 1.65
C ARG A 152 12.09 -1.95 2.49
N GLY A 153 11.21 -1.49 3.37
CA GLY A 153 11.45 -0.35 4.24
C GLY A 153 12.34 -0.67 5.44
N LEU A 154 12.47 -1.94 5.82
CA LEU A 154 13.15 -2.36 7.05
C LEU A 154 14.57 -1.79 7.16
N PRO A 155 15.45 -1.87 6.14
CA PRO A 155 16.79 -1.29 6.24
C PRO A 155 16.79 0.23 6.47
N LEU A 156 15.80 0.94 5.93
CA LEU A 156 15.71 2.40 6.02
C LEU A 156 15.15 2.85 7.38
N VAL A 157 14.21 2.09 7.93
CA VAL A 157 13.59 2.38 9.24
C VAL A 157 14.51 1.95 10.39
N ALA A 158 15.22 0.82 10.24
CA ALA A 158 16.19 0.36 11.23
C ALA A 158 17.43 1.27 11.29
N PHE A 159 17.81 1.89 10.18
CA PHE A 159 18.99 2.76 10.08
C PHE A 159 18.64 4.11 9.44
N PRO A 160 17.89 4.97 10.15
CA PRO A 160 17.47 6.25 9.61
C PRO A 160 18.67 7.14 9.29
N ALA A 161 18.60 7.86 8.17
CA ALA A 161 19.66 8.80 7.81
C ALA A 161 19.77 9.94 8.85
N PRO A 162 20.99 10.45 9.13
CA PRO A 162 21.17 11.60 10.00
C PRO A 162 20.35 12.79 9.49
N SER A 163 19.56 13.41 10.35
CA SER A 163 18.76 14.58 10.01
C SER A 163 19.67 15.75 9.62
N ALA A 164 19.64 16.15 8.34
CA ALA A 164 20.45 17.24 7.77
C ALA A 164 20.12 18.66 8.31
N GLN A 165 19.22 18.76 9.30
CA GLN A 165 18.73 20.04 9.85
C GLN A 165 19.28 20.37 11.24
N ALA A 166 20.30 19.67 11.75
CA ALA A 166 21.02 20.14 12.94
C ALA A 166 21.96 21.29 12.52
N PRO A 167 21.77 22.55 12.97
CA PRO A 167 22.72 23.61 12.72
C PRO A 167 24.05 23.28 13.42
N PRO A 168 25.21 23.47 12.79
CA PRO A 168 26.48 23.34 13.49
C PRO A 168 26.61 24.53 14.46
N GLY A 169 26.36 24.31 15.76
CA GLY A 169 26.64 25.28 16.82
C GLY A 169 25.45 25.89 17.58
N GLY A 170 24.25 25.31 17.52
CA GLY A 170 23.10 25.79 18.32
C GLY A 170 23.24 25.46 19.80
N ALA A 171 23.40 26.49 20.64
CA ALA A 171 23.49 26.38 22.10
C ALA A 171 22.33 25.57 22.71
N ALA A 172 22.65 24.78 23.74
CA ALA A 172 21.75 24.01 24.58
C ALA A 172 20.73 24.93 25.30
N GLY A 173 19.62 25.25 24.64
CA GLY A 173 18.71 26.27 25.16
C GLY A 173 17.33 26.35 24.49
N SER A 174 16.79 25.25 23.97
CA SER A 174 15.35 25.15 23.67
C SER A 174 14.90 23.70 23.73
N ALA A 175 14.32 23.34 24.87
CA ALA A 175 13.76 22.02 25.16
C ALA A 175 12.35 21.85 24.56
N ILE A 176 12.23 21.97 23.24
CA ILE A 176 11.09 21.36 22.52
C ILE A 176 11.69 20.22 21.70
N GLY A 177 11.57 19.02 22.27
CA GLY A 177 12.32 17.83 21.92
C GLY A 177 12.27 17.44 20.44
N GLY A 178 13.45 17.27 19.87
CA GLY A 178 13.70 16.46 18.69
C GLY A 178 14.99 15.67 18.95
N GLY A 179 14.86 14.52 19.65
CA GLY A 179 15.98 13.58 19.77
C GLY A 179 16.36 13.02 18.39
N ALA A 180 17.57 12.49 18.27
CA ALA A 180 17.95 11.71 17.09
C ALA A 180 16.91 10.60 16.87
N LYS A 181 16.52 10.35 15.61
CA LYS A 181 15.56 9.30 15.30
C LYS A 181 16.17 7.95 15.65
N GLN A 182 15.59 7.28 16.63
CA GLN A 182 15.92 5.90 16.96
C GLN A 182 15.45 5.02 15.80
N GLY A 183 16.31 4.09 15.35
CA GLY A 183 15.89 3.05 14.41
C GLY A 183 14.90 2.09 15.06
N ALA A 184 14.07 1.45 14.23
CA ALA A 184 13.06 0.47 14.68
C ALA A 184 12.97 -0.72 13.72
N VAL A 185 12.62 -1.89 14.26
CA VAL A 185 12.42 -3.12 13.48
C VAL A 185 10.93 -3.43 13.34
N MET A 186 10.40 -3.18 12.14
CA MET A 186 8.96 -3.29 11.82
C MET A 186 8.51 -4.72 11.45
N LEU A 187 9.13 -5.76 12.02
CA LEU A 187 8.71 -7.15 11.79
C LEU A 187 7.65 -7.58 12.83
N PRO A 188 6.83 -8.60 12.52
CA PRO A 188 5.93 -9.19 13.50
C PRO A 188 6.68 -9.77 14.70
N LEU A 189 6.26 -9.42 15.91
CA LEU A 189 6.89 -9.83 17.17
C LEU A 189 6.84 -11.34 17.39
N ASP A 190 5.76 -11.99 17.00
CA ASP A 190 5.61 -13.45 17.05
C ASP A 190 6.63 -14.17 16.14
N VAL A 191 6.83 -13.66 14.92
CA VAL A 191 7.80 -14.18 13.97
C VAL A 191 9.23 -13.95 14.47
N MET A 192 9.53 -12.75 14.98
CA MET A 192 10.83 -12.47 15.60
C MET A 192 11.12 -13.43 16.75
N ALA A 193 10.14 -13.64 17.64
CA ALA A 193 10.28 -14.56 18.77
C ALA A 193 10.50 -16.01 18.32
N GLN A 194 9.75 -16.49 17.32
CA GLN A 194 9.89 -17.84 16.77
C GLN A 194 11.25 -18.08 16.11
N ALA A 195 11.76 -17.07 15.39
CA ALA A 195 13.06 -17.12 14.73
C ALA A 195 14.24 -16.76 15.67
N GLY A 196 13.98 -16.43 16.94
CA GLY A 196 15.02 -16.05 17.90
C GLY A 196 15.64 -14.67 17.68
N VAL A 197 14.99 -13.81 16.89
CA VAL A 197 15.48 -12.46 16.55
C VAL A 197 15.27 -11.49 17.70
N ARG A 198 16.33 -10.78 18.08
CA ARG A 198 16.27 -9.64 19.01
C ARG A 198 16.45 -8.35 18.24
N GLU A 199 15.61 -7.35 18.52
CA GLU A 199 15.69 -6.04 17.87
C GLU A 199 17.07 -5.41 18.01
N GLU A 200 17.67 -5.45 19.20
CA GLU A 200 19.02 -4.91 19.45
C GLU A 200 20.08 -5.57 18.55
N ASP A 201 19.98 -6.87 18.28
CA ASP A 201 20.94 -7.57 17.42
C ASP A 201 20.80 -7.10 15.97
N VAL A 202 19.57 -6.82 15.50
CA VAL A 202 19.33 -6.21 14.18
C VAL A 202 19.93 -4.80 14.12
N LEU A 203 19.70 -3.97 15.14
CA LEU A 203 20.21 -2.59 15.17
C LEU A 203 21.74 -2.52 15.31
N ARG A 204 22.38 -3.55 15.86
CA ARG A 204 23.86 -3.63 15.98
C ARG A 204 24.54 -4.26 14.79
N TYR A 205 24.01 -5.36 14.29
CA TYR A 205 24.67 -6.24 13.33
C TYR A 205 24.02 -6.23 11.94
N GLY A 206 22.87 -5.57 11.80
CA GLY A 206 22.15 -5.46 10.53
C GLY A 206 21.83 -6.83 9.94
N ALA A 207 22.28 -7.05 8.71
CA ALA A 207 22.10 -8.30 7.96
C ALA A 207 22.62 -9.56 8.69
N GLN A 208 23.57 -9.39 9.63
CA GLN A 208 24.22 -10.49 10.34
C GLN A 208 23.51 -10.88 11.65
N ALA A 209 22.39 -10.24 11.98
CA ALA A 209 21.61 -10.62 13.15
C ALA A 209 21.05 -12.04 13.01
N GLU A 210 21.28 -12.87 14.02
CA GLU A 210 20.85 -14.27 14.05
C GLU A 210 19.31 -14.36 13.93
N GLY A 211 18.83 -15.30 13.13
CA GLY A 211 17.40 -15.53 12.89
C GLY A 211 16.71 -14.52 11.96
N LEU A 212 17.37 -13.41 11.60
CA LEU A 212 16.71 -12.33 10.84
C LEU A 212 16.25 -12.79 9.45
N ARG A 213 17.06 -13.58 8.76
CA ARG A 213 16.72 -14.14 7.45
C ARG A 213 15.52 -15.08 7.53
N ASP A 214 15.42 -15.89 8.57
CA ASP A 214 14.28 -16.80 8.81
C ASP A 214 12.98 -16.02 9.12
N ALA A 215 13.10 -14.93 9.89
CA ALA A 215 11.98 -14.03 10.13
C ALA A 215 11.51 -13.33 8.84
N VAL A 216 12.45 -12.82 8.03
CA VAL A 216 12.15 -12.21 6.73
C VAL A 216 11.54 -13.23 5.77
N PHE A 217 12.06 -14.46 5.74
CA PHE A 217 11.50 -15.58 4.97
C PHE A 217 10.04 -15.83 5.32
N THR A 218 9.73 -15.92 6.61
CA THR A 218 8.37 -16.18 7.10
C THR A 218 7.39 -15.08 6.64
N VAL A 219 7.78 -13.81 6.78
CA VAL A 219 6.95 -12.67 6.36
C VAL A 219 6.84 -12.59 4.83
N ALA A 220 7.94 -12.85 4.10
CA ALA A 220 7.96 -12.84 2.63
C ALA A 220 7.13 -13.99 2.03
N THR A 221 7.07 -15.13 2.72
CA THR A 221 6.21 -16.26 2.36
C THR A 221 4.75 -15.84 2.40
N ARG A 222 4.32 -15.13 3.46
CA ARG A 222 2.94 -14.61 3.53
C ARG A 222 2.58 -13.70 2.36
N ALA A 223 3.48 -12.81 1.96
CA ALA A 223 3.28 -11.97 0.76
C ALA A 223 3.19 -12.80 -0.53
N SER A 224 4.00 -13.85 -0.65
CA SER A 224 4.00 -14.77 -1.78
C SER A 224 2.72 -15.58 -1.87
N ASP A 225 2.19 -16.04 -0.74
CA ASP A 225 0.93 -16.80 -0.65
C ASP A 225 -0.23 -15.99 -1.22
N HIS A 226 -0.37 -14.71 -0.86
CA HIS A 226 -1.40 -13.85 -1.43
C HIS A 226 -1.30 -13.73 -2.96
N LEU A 227 -0.08 -13.63 -3.50
CA LEU A 227 0.11 -13.60 -4.95
C LEU A 227 -0.19 -14.95 -5.61
N ILE A 228 0.05 -16.07 -4.92
CA ILE A 228 -0.33 -17.41 -5.38
C ILE A 228 -1.85 -17.57 -5.36
N THR A 229 -2.53 -17.11 -4.30
CA THR A 229 -4.00 -17.08 -4.22
C THR A 229 -4.59 -16.32 -5.40
N VAL A 230 -4.05 -15.14 -5.71
CA VAL A 230 -4.49 -14.36 -6.88
C VAL A 230 -4.30 -15.13 -8.19
N GLN A 231 -3.18 -15.83 -8.37
CA GLN A 231 -2.96 -16.66 -9.56
C GLN A 231 -4.01 -17.77 -9.66
N GLN A 232 -4.35 -18.42 -8.55
CA GLN A 232 -5.41 -19.43 -8.49
C GLN A 232 -6.78 -18.82 -8.83
N MET A 233 -7.14 -17.69 -8.22
CA MET A 233 -8.40 -16.98 -8.51
C MET A 233 -8.50 -16.65 -10.01
N LEU A 234 -7.45 -16.09 -10.60
CA LEU A 234 -7.43 -15.76 -12.04
C LEU A 234 -7.51 -17.00 -12.93
N SER A 235 -6.92 -18.12 -12.50
CA SER A 235 -7.02 -19.41 -13.20
C SER A 235 -8.45 -19.94 -13.20
N ASN A 236 -9.11 -19.96 -12.03
CA ASN A 236 -10.50 -20.39 -11.88
C ASN A 236 -11.44 -19.53 -12.73
N LEU A 237 -11.29 -18.20 -12.66
CA LEU A 237 -12.11 -17.27 -13.45
C LEU A 237 -11.97 -17.50 -14.96
N ARG A 238 -10.76 -17.85 -15.45
CA ARG A 238 -10.54 -18.22 -16.87
C ARG A 238 -11.18 -19.55 -17.25
N ALA A 239 -11.32 -20.47 -16.29
CA ALA A 239 -12.04 -21.72 -16.46
C ALA A 239 -13.58 -21.54 -16.38
N GLY A 240 -14.06 -20.34 -16.04
CA GLY A 240 -15.49 -20.07 -15.83
C GLY A 240 -16.00 -20.53 -14.46
N GLU A 241 -15.09 -20.78 -13.53
CA GLU A 241 -15.38 -21.17 -12.15
C GLU A 241 -15.41 -19.94 -11.23
N ASP A 242 -15.88 -20.13 -10.00
CA ASP A 242 -15.81 -19.12 -8.95
C ASP A 242 -14.37 -18.92 -8.42
N VAL A 243 -14.10 -17.80 -7.77
CA VAL A 243 -12.77 -17.42 -7.25
C VAL A 243 -12.19 -18.42 -6.24
N GLY A 244 -13.02 -19.28 -5.66
CA GLY A 244 -12.61 -20.45 -4.88
C GLY A 244 -12.70 -20.28 -3.36
N HIS A 245 -12.95 -19.07 -2.88
CA HIS A 245 -13.31 -18.78 -1.48
C HIS A 245 -14.02 -17.44 -1.36
N ASP A 246 -14.72 -17.25 -0.25
CA ASP A 246 -15.45 -16.01 0.04
C ASP A 246 -14.49 -14.83 0.24
N PHE A 247 -14.98 -13.62 -0.05
CA PHE A 247 -14.24 -12.40 0.22
C PHE A 247 -14.47 -11.94 1.66
N GLU A 248 -13.41 -11.97 2.47
CA GLU A 248 -13.50 -11.70 3.91
C GLU A 248 -13.92 -10.25 4.29
N HIS A 249 -13.83 -9.30 3.35
CA HIS A 249 -14.24 -7.91 3.54
C HIS A 249 -15.56 -7.57 2.83
N GLU A 250 -16.26 -8.57 2.30
CA GLU A 250 -17.58 -8.37 1.71
C GLU A 250 -18.57 -7.86 2.77
N GLY A 251 -19.34 -6.82 2.41
CA GLY A 251 -20.30 -6.20 3.33
C GLY A 251 -19.69 -5.23 4.35
N GLU A 252 -18.36 -5.03 4.37
CA GLU A 252 -17.77 -3.91 5.08
C GLU A 252 -18.15 -2.57 4.40
N GLU A 253 -18.19 -1.50 5.19
CA GLU A 253 -18.47 -0.15 4.69
C GLU A 253 -17.48 0.26 3.57
N GLY A 254 -18.02 0.54 2.38
CA GLY A 254 -17.25 0.79 1.15
C GLY A 254 -17.26 -0.36 0.16
N HIS A 255 -17.47 -1.60 0.60
CA HIS A 255 -17.70 -2.77 -0.25
C HIS A 255 -19.20 -3.03 -0.43
N GLU A 256 -19.95 -1.94 -0.63
CA GLU A 256 -21.39 -1.97 -0.89
C GLU A 256 -21.61 -2.00 -2.40
N TYR A 257 -22.03 -3.17 -2.91
CA TYR A 257 -22.29 -3.38 -4.32
C TYR A 257 -23.77 -3.12 -4.61
N ASP A 258 -24.20 -1.87 -4.53
CA ASP A 258 -25.56 -1.50 -4.93
C ASP A 258 -25.76 -1.84 -6.41
N ILE A 259 -26.79 -2.65 -6.71
CA ILE A 259 -27.18 -3.02 -8.07
C ILE A 259 -27.75 -1.77 -8.75
N SER A 260 -26.88 -0.87 -9.20
CA SER A 260 -27.29 0.31 -9.95
C SER A 260 -27.85 -0.12 -11.30
N PRO A 261 -29.07 0.31 -11.69
CA PRO A 261 -29.67 0.00 -12.98
C PRO A 261 -28.84 0.69 -14.09
N GLY A 262 -27.87 -0.05 -14.64
CA GLY A 262 -26.84 0.49 -15.53
C GLY A 262 -25.51 -0.26 -15.48
N VAL A 263 -25.30 -1.14 -14.49
CA VAL A 263 -24.30 -2.22 -14.62
C VAL A 263 -24.65 -2.98 -15.89
N ARG A 264 -23.66 -3.19 -16.77
CA ARG A 264 -23.85 -3.97 -18.00
C ARG A 264 -24.33 -5.35 -17.61
N SER A 265 -25.62 -5.58 -17.73
CA SER A 265 -26.26 -6.87 -17.47
C SER A 265 -25.60 -7.90 -18.40
N GLY A 266 -24.66 -8.71 -17.88
CA GLY A 266 -23.99 -9.77 -18.63
C GLY A 266 -22.45 -9.73 -18.71
N GLU A 267 -21.74 -8.82 -18.01
CA GLU A 267 -20.29 -8.98 -17.85
C GLU A 267 -19.99 -10.15 -16.89
N SER A 268 -19.04 -11.01 -17.24
CA SER A 268 -18.55 -12.05 -16.35
C SER A 268 -17.59 -11.46 -15.31
N PRO A 269 -17.38 -12.10 -14.14
CA PRO A 269 -16.38 -11.66 -13.18
C PRO A 269 -14.96 -11.52 -13.79
N LEU A 270 -14.62 -12.37 -14.76
CA LEU A 270 -13.37 -12.27 -15.52
C LEU A 270 -13.29 -10.99 -16.36
N ASP A 271 -14.40 -10.55 -16.96
CA ASP A 271 -14.44 -9.31 -17.76
C ASP A 271 -14.21 -8.07 -16.88
N GLU A 272 -14.79 -8.08 -15.67
CA GLU A 272 -14.63 -7.01 -14.68
C GLU A 272 -13.15 -6.88 -14.25
N VAL A 273 -12.53 -8.02 -13.89
CA VAL A 273 -11.10 -8.11 -13.57
C VAL A 273 -10.23 -7.65 -14.75
N ASN A 274 -10.54 -8.09 -15.98
CA ASN A 274 -9.79 -7.72 -17.17
C ASN A 274 -9.86 -6.22 -17.47
N ARG A 275 -11.01 -5.58 -17.22
CA ARG A 275 -11.19 -4.13 -17.32
C ARG A 275 -10.35 -3.38 -16.29
N ALA A 276 -10.27 -3.90 -15.07
CA ALA A 276 -9.49 -3.34 -13.96
C ALA A 276 -8.00 -3.67 -13.99
N PHE A 277 -7.54 -4.54 -14.89
CA PHE A 277 -6.23 -5.20 -14.80
C PHE A 277 -5.02 -4.27 -14.58
N GLY A 278 -5.08 -3.03 -15.06
CA GLY A 278 -4.02 -2.04 -14.82
C GLY A 278 -3.80 -1.73 -13.34
N VAL A 279 -4.83 -1.81 -12.50
CA VAL A 279 -4.79 -1.61 -11.05
C VAL A 279 -3.98 -2.70 -10.35
N PHE A 280 -3.99 -3.92 -10.89
CA PHE A 280 -3.35 -5.12 -10.32
C PHE A 280 -1.87 -5.24 -10.65
N LEU A 281 -1.33 -4.43 -11.56
CA LEU A 281 0.07 -4.50 -12.00
C LEU A 281 1.14 -4.31 -10.90
N PRO A 282 0.89 -3.67 -9.74
CA PRO A 282 1.83 -3.73 -8.62
C PRO A 282 2.19 -5.16 -8.19
N ALA A 283 1.35 -6.17 -8.46
CA ALA A 283 1.66 -7.58 -8.24
C ALA A 283 2.94 -8.02 -8.99
N VAL A 284 3.13 -7.57 -10.25
CA VAL A 284 4.29 -7.94 -11.07
C VAL A 284 5.60 -7.44 -10.44
N GLY A 285 5.62 -6.18 -10.01
CA GLY A 285 6.78 -5.59 -9.34
C GLY A 285 7.06 -6.22 -7.98
N THR A 286 5.99 -6.60 -7.27
CA THR A 286 6.08 -7.27 -5.97
C THR A 286 6.67 -8.67 -6.12
N ARG A 287 6.17 -9.48 -7.07
CA ARG A 287 6.73 -10.80 -7.40
C ARG A 287 8.20 -10.70 -7.78
N LEU A 288 8.56 -9.81 -8.71
CA LEU A 288 9.96 -9.61 -9.12
C LEU A 288 10.88 -9.24 -7.95
N TRP A 289 10.38 -8.50 -6.97
CA TRP A 289 11.16 -8.16 -5.78
C TRP A 289 11.27 -9.34 -4.82
N LEU A 290 10.19 -10.08 -4.56
CA LEU A 290 10.21 -11.30 -3.74
C LEU A 290 11.14 -12.37 -4.32
N ASP A 291 11.09 -12.60 -5.64
CA ASP A 291 11.99 -13.54 -6.32
C ASP A 291 13.47 -13.14 -6.18
N ARG A 292 13.76 -11.83 -6.06
CA ARG A 292 15.13 -11.36 -5.79
C ARG A 292 15.50 -11.52 -4.32
N LEU A 293 14.59 -11.23 -3.41
CA LEU A 293 14.79 -11.45 -1.98
C LEU A 293 15.15 -12.92 -1.71
N GLU A 294 14.41 -13.86 -2.30
CA GLU A 294 14.70 -15.30 -2.22
C GLU A 294 16.08 -15.65 -2.78
N LYS A 295 16.46 -15.11 -3.95
CA LYS A 295 17.80 -15.31 -4.53
C LYS A 295 18.95 -14.79 -3.67
N HIS A 296 18.66 -13.81 -2.82
CA HIS A 296 19.61 -13.26 -1.85
C HIS A 296 19.42 -13.86 -0.46
N ASP A 297 18.86 -15.07 -0.37
CA ASP A 297 18.72 -15.83 0.88
C ASP A 297 17.99 -15.03 1.96
N PHE A 298 16.94 -14.30 1.53
CA PHE A 298 16.11 -13.44 2.38
C PHE A 298 16.90 -12.35 3.13
N ASP A 299 18.09 -12.01 2.64
CA ASP A 299 18.87 -10.88 3.13
C ASP A 299 18.24 -9.56 2.67
N VAL A 300 17.36 -9.01 3.50
CA VAL A 300 16.65 -7.76 3.24
C VAL A 300 17.57 -6.53 3.13
N PHE A 301 18.83 -6.64 3.59
CA PHE A 301 19.84 -5.59 3.49
C PHE A 301 20.69 -5.68 2.21
N SER A 302 20.48 -6.69 1.37
CA SER A 302 21.21 -6.84 0.11
C SER A 302 21.11 -5.56 -0.75
N PRO A 303 22.26 -4.97 -1.16
CA PRO A 303 22.26 -3.77 -1.99
C PRO A 303 21.66 -4.02 -3.38
N GLU A 304 21.60 -5.27 -3.83
CA GLU A 304 20.96 -5.67 -5.08
C GLU A 304 19.43 -5.47 -5.05
N LEU A 305 18.81 -5.47 -3.86
CA LEU A 305 17.38 -5.21 -3.69
C LEU A 305 17.01 -3.75 -3.91
N LEU A 306 17.95 -2.82 -3.73
CA LEU A 306 17.76 -1.38 -3.96
C LEU A 306 17.74 -1.01 -5.44
N ARG A 307 18.26 -1.89 -6.31
CA ARG A 307 18.32 -1.63 -7.76
C ARG A 307 16.95 -1.83 -8.40
N SER A 308 16.66 -0.99 -9.40
CA SER A 308 15.50 -1.20 -10.27
C SER A 308 15.67 -2.47 -11.09
N ASP A 309 14.62 -3.28 -11.19
CA ASP A 309 14.63 -4.48 -12.04
C ASP A 309 14.30 -4.06 -13.48
N TRP A 310 15.28 -4.18 -14.38
CA TRP A 310 15.14 -3.82 -15.79
C TRP A 310 14.04 -4.60 -16.52
N ARG A 311 13.63 -5.77 -16.00
CA ARG A 311 12.56 -6.60 -16.58
C ARG A 311 11.18 -6.04 -16.28
N LEU A 312 11.04 -5.16 -15.28
CA LEU A 312 9.74 -4.67 -14.82
C LEU A 312 8.89 -4.04 -15.93
N PRO A 313 9.40 -3.13 -16.80
CA PRO A 313 8.58 -2.53 -17.85
C PRO A 313 8.05 -3.56 -18.84
N TRP A 314 8.91 -4.50 -19.26
CA TRP A 314 8.55 -5.56 -20.20
C TRP A 314 7.56 -6.57 -19.59
N LYS A 315 7.81 -7.04 -18.36
CA LYS A 315 6.90 -7.95 -17.65
C LYS A 315 5.55 -7.27 -17.40
N ALA A 316 5.52 -6.02 -16.98
CA ALA A 316 4.28 -5.28 -16.76
C ALA A 316 3.48 -5.09 -18.06
N TYR A 317 4.15 -4.77 -19.17
CA TYR A 317 3.52 -4.69 -20.48
C TYR A 317 2.95 -6.03 -20.95
N SER A 318 3.74 -7.11 -20.83
CA SER A 318 3.30 -8.47 -21.15
C SER A 318 2.09 -8.88 -20.31
N ALA A 319 2.16 -8.67 -19.00
CA ALA A 319 1.10 -8.96 -18.06
C ALA A 319 -0.19 -8.22 -18.42
N TYR A 320 -0.10 -6.90 -18.66
CA TYR A 320 -1.24 -6.07 -19.03
C TYR A 320 -1.87 -6.50 -20.36
N ARG A 321 -1.05 -6.84 -21.37
CA ARG A 321 -1.51 -7.26 -22.69
C ARG A 321 -2.17 -8.63 -22.67
N ARG A 322 -1.62 -9.58 -21.89
CA ARG A 322 -2.10 -10.95 -21.78
C ARG A 322 -3.18 -11.13 -20.70
N LYS A 323 -3.42 -10.11 -19.88
CA LYS A 323 -4.26 -10.19 -18.67
C LYS A 323 -3.84 -11.36 -17.77
N SER A 324 -2.53 -11.49 -17.57
CA SER A 324 -1.91 -12.52 -16.72
C SER A 324 -0.86 -11.92 -15.81
N LEU A 325 -0.77 -12.41 -14.57
CA LEU A 325 0.22 -11.96 -13.57
C LEU A 325 1.43 -12.92 -13.47
N GLU A 326 1.53 -13.87 -14.40
CA GLU A 326 2.66 -14.79 -14.58
C GLU A 326 3.88 -14.11 -15.23
#